data_AF-A0A935WID5-F1
#
_entry.id   AF-A0A935WID5-F1
#
_cell.length_a   1.000
_cell.length_b   1.000
_cell.length_c   1.000
_cell.angle_alpha   90.00
_cell.angle_beta   90.00
_cell.angle_gamma   90.00
#
_symmetry.space_group_name_H-M   'P 1'
#
loop_
_entity.id
_entity.type
_entity.pdbx_description
1 polymer ?
#
loop_
_entity_poly.entity_id
_entity_poly.type
_entity_poly.pdbx_seq_one_letter_code
_entity_poly.pdbx_strand_id
1 'polypeptide(L)'
;MSPHGYQEFIPAEPSTSERLADLAEALLYEANVIEELRQALLRQRAGVAADDAEMVEASIHAMGRTLLTLDEAKRRRSALTALIAGGDPTPLDRLETLLGGTLPPDVEEARGMVKRSALMAAQDVAINQHILKRALEAGDVFLQRLFSMAQEPAPGYQRGERAAEPPAGLLLNRTA
;
A
#
# COMPACT_ATOMS: atom_id res chain seq x y z
N MET A 1 22.63 65.69 -7.69
CA MET A 1 21.83 64.77 -6.86
C MET A 1 21.21 63.77 -7.81
N SER A 2 21.74 62.55 -7.84
CA SER A 2 21.33 61.51 -8.81
C SER A 2 20.02 60.85 -8.38
N PRO A 3 19.10 60.55 -9.30
CA PRO A 3 17.93 59.75 -8.99
C PRO A 3 18.34 58.27 -9.02
N HIS A 4 18.24 57.59 -7.89
CA HIS A 4 18.40 56.14 -7.84
C HIS A 4 17.17 55.50 -8.47
N GLY A 5 17.31 55.09 -9.74
CA GLY A 5 16.35 54.23 -10.41
C GLY A 5 16.34 52.86 -9.72
N TYR A 6 15.19 52.47 -9.18
CA TYR A 6 14.94 51.11 -8.74
C TYR A 6 14.91 50.22 -9.99
N GLN A 7 16.02 49.56 -10.26
CA GLN A 7 16.09 48.53 -11.29
C GLN A 7 15.39 47.29 -10.72
N GLU A 8 14.10 47.17 -11.00
CA GLU A 8 13.32 45.95 -10.75
C GLU A 8 14.07 44.78 -11.41
N PHE A 9 14.61 43.89 -10.59
CA PHE A 9 15.16 42.62 -11.07
C PHE A 9 13.96 41.75 -11.46
N ILE A 10 13.53 41.87 -12.72
CA ILE A 10 12.58 40.93 -13.30
C ILE A 10 13.40 39.66 -13.61
N PRO A 11 13.18 38.53 -12.91
CA PRO A 11 13.86 37.30 -13.25
C PRO A 11 13.50 36.93 -14.70
N ALA A 12 14.52 36.64 -15.51
CA ALA A 12 14.31 36.16 -16.87
C ALA A 12 13.44 34.90 -16.84
N GLU A 13 12.54 34.73 -17.81
CA GLU A 13 11.78 33.49 -17.91
C GLU A 13 12.74 32.30 -18.03
N PRO A 14 12.52 31.21 -17.26
CA PRO A 14 13.39 30.04 -17.33
C PRO A 14 13.38 29.51 -18.75
N SER A 15 14.57 29.24 -19.26
CA SER A 15 14.80 28.66 -20.58
C SER A 15 14.18 27.27 -20.69
N THR A 16 13.93 26.81 -21.92
CA THR A 16 13.45 25.44 -22.16
C THR A 16 14.40 24.39 -21.57
N SER A 17 15.72 24.66 -21.56
CA SER A 17 16.72 23.76 -20.96
C SER A 17 16.56 23.66 -19.44
N GLU A 18 16.34 24.78 -18.75
CA GLU A 18 16.10 24.78 -17.29
C GLU A 18 14.80 24.06 -16.96
N ARG A 19 13.72 24.30 -17.73
CA ARG A 19 12.44 23.58 -17.54
C ARG A 19 12.58 22.07 -17.75
N LEU A 20 13.44 21.63 -18.68
CA LEU A 20 13.72 20.21 -18.91
C LEU A 20 14.54 19.60 -17.76
N ALA A 21 15.47 20.36 -17.17
CA ALA A 21 16.18 19.94 -15.96
C ALA A 21 15.21 19.79 -14.77
N ASP A 22 14.33 20.78 -14.55
CA ASP A 22 13.28 20.73 -13.53
C ASP A 22 12.34 19.52 -13.71
N LEU A 23 12.04 19.17 -14.97
CA LEU A 23 11.25 17.98 -15.31
C LEU A 23 11.99 16.69 -14.96
N ALA A 24 13.29 16.59 -15.26
CA ALA A 24 14.09 15.43 -14.87
C ALA A 24 14.10 15.27 -13.34
N GLU A 25 14.33 16.34 -12.58
CA GLU A 25 14.27 16.31 -11.12
C GLU A 25 12.89 15.89 -10.58
N ALA A 26 11.81 16.42 -11.18
CA ALA A 26 10.45 16.07 -10.78
C ALA A 26 10.15 14.58 -11.05
N LEU A 27 10.64 14.02 -12.15
CA LEU A 27 10.51 12.60 -12.47
C LEU A 27 11.32 11.71 -11.51
N LEU A 28 12.55 12.11 -11.18
CA LEU A 28 13.36 11.40 -10.19
C LEU A 28 12.69 11.42 -8.81
N TYR A 29 12.15 12.56 -8.41
CA TYR A 29 11.37 12.67 -7.17
C TYR A 29 10.15 11.74 -7.20
N GLU A 30 9.38 11.74 -8.29
CA GLU A 30 8.24 10.84 -8.45
C GLU A 30 8.64 9.37 -8.35
N ALA A 31 9.75 8.97 -8.99
CA ALA A 31 10.28 7.61 -8.91
C ALA A 31 10.64 7.20 -7.47
N ASN A 32 11.24 8.12 -6.70
CA ASN A 32 11.57 7.89 -5.29
C ASN A 32 10.31 7.73 -4.42
N VAL A 33 9.29 8.55 -4.63
CA VAL A 33 8.02 8.44 -3.92
C VAL A 33 7.31 7.11 -4.24
N ILE A 34 7.40 6.64 -5.49
CA ILE A 34 6.89 5.30 -5.86
C ILE A 34 7.66 4.19 -5.13
N GLU A 35 8.98 4.33 -4.98
CA GLU A 35 9.77 3.35 -4.22
C GLU A 35 9.43 3.38 -2.73
N GLU A 36 9.17 4.54 -2.13
CA GLU A 36 8.66 4.63 -0.75
C GLU A 36 7.33 3.88 -0.57
N LEU A 37 6.42 4.00 -1.54
CA LEU A 37 5.15 3.27 -1.54
C LEU A 37 5.42 1.77 -1.56
N ARG A 38 6.37 1.36 -2.38
CA ARG A 38 6.81 -0.04 -2.50
C ARG A 38 7.38 -0.56 -1.17
N GLN A 39 8.19 0.22 -0.47
CA GLN A 39 8.69 -0.13 0.85
C GLN A 39 7.58 -0.23 1.90
N ALA A 40 6.53 0.58 1.81
CA ALA A 40 5.35 0.44 2.68
C ALA A 40 4.56 -0.85 2.38
N LEU A 41 4.39 -1.21 1.11
CA LEU A 41 3.77 -2.48 0.69
C LEU A 41 4.56 -3.69 1.20
N LEU A 42 5.89 -3.67 1.08
CA LEU A 42 6.75 -4.75 1.61
C LEU A 42 6.62 -4.89 3.12
N ARG A 43 6.56 -3.78 3.86
CA ARG A 43 6.34 -3.78 5.31
C ARG A 43 4.96 -4.32 5.69
N GLN A 44 3.91 -3.99 4.95
CA GLN A 44 2.58 -4.58 5.16
C GLN A 44 2.65 -6.10 5.05
N ARG A 45 3.32 -6.60 4.00
CA ARG A 45 3.48 -8.03 3.78
C ARG A 45 4.26 -8.71 4.91
N ALA A 46 5.32 -8.07 5.39
CA ALA A 46 6.09 -8.57 6.53
C ALA A 46 5.25 -8.60 7.82
N GLY A 47 4.48 -7.55 8.08
CA GLY A 47 3.58 -7.48 9.24
C GLY A 47 2.51 -8.57 9.22
N VAL A 48 1.87 -8.80 8.07
CA VAL A 48 0.91 -9.91 7.90
C VAL A 48 1.55 -11.27 8.14
N ALA A 49 2.76 -11.49 7.63
CA ALA A 49 3.47 -12.76 7.82
C ALA A 49 3.91 -12.98 9.29
N ALA A 50 4.13 -11.90 10.04
CA ALA A 50 4.54 -11.92 11.44
C ALA A 50 3.35 -11.87 12.44
N ASP A 51 2.11 -11.77 11.95
CA ASP A 51 0.91 -11.49 12.76
C ASP A 51 1.05 -10.21 13.61
N ASP A 52 1.76 -9.22 13.06
CA ASP A 52 2.06 -7.94 13.70
C ASP A 52 1.07 -6.87 13.22
N ALA A 53 -0.01 -6.69 13.99
CA ALA A 53 -1.07 -5.74 13.67
C ALA A 53 -0.60 -4.29 13.67
N GLU A 54 0.33 -3.92 14.57
CA GLU A 54 0.87 -2.56 14.64
C GLU A 54 1.72 -2.23 13.42
N MET A 55 2.55 -3.18 12.95
CA MET A 55 3.30 -3.01 11.70
C MET A 55 2.37 -2.88 10.48
N VAL A 56 1.29 -3.66 10.42
CA VAL A 56 0.28 -3.56 9.36
C VAL A 56 -0.37 -2.17 9.39
N GLU A 57 -0.82 -1.68 10.54
CA GLU A 57 -1.44 -0.36 10.67
C GLU A 57 -0.46 0.77 10.29
N ALA A 58 0.77 0.73 10.80
CA ALA A 58 1.80 1.70 10.46
C ALA A 58 2.10 1.73 8.94
N SER A 59 2.08 0.55 8.30
CA SER A 59 2.26 0.47 6.85
C SER A 59 1.11 1.12 6.07
N ILE A 60 -0.15 0.98 6.53
CA ILE A 60 -1.34 1.61 5.93
C ILE A 60 -1.23 3.14 6.01
N HIS A 61 -0.84 3.67 7.17
CA HIS A 61 -0.61 5.11 7.32
C HIS A 61 0.52 5.61 6.42
N ALA A 62 1.62 4.87 6.30
CA ALA A 62 2.71 5.20 5.40
C ALA A 62 2.23 5.23 3.93
N MET A 63 1.51 4.20 3.48
CA MET A 63 0.94 4.14 2.13
C MET A 63 0.03 5.34 1.85
N GLY A 64 -0.88 5.68 2.77
CA GLY A 64 -1.79 6.82 2.61
C GLY A 64 -1.05 8.15 2.43
N ARG A 65 0.00 8.40 3.25
CA ARG A 65 0.83 9.60 3.12
C ARG A 65 1.59 9.63 1.80
N THR A 66 2.22 8.52 1.43
CA THR A 66 3.00 8.44 0.20
C THR A 66 2.13 8.61 -1.05
N LEU A 67 0.89 8.12 -1.05
CA LEU A 67 -0.04 8.37 -2.16
C LEU A 67 -0.40 9.85 -2.32
N LEU A 68 -0.61 10.58 -1.23
CA LEU A 68 -0.83 12.03 -1.28
C LEU A 68 0.40 12.76 -1.84
N THR A 69 1.60 12.37 -1.43
CA THR A 69 2.85 12.92 -1.96
C THR A 69 3.01 12.58 -3.45
N LEU A 70 2.62 11.39 -3.88
CA LEU A 70 2.68 10.97 -5.28
C LEU A 70 1.72 11.77 -6.15
N ASP A 71 0.52 12.07 -5.67
CA ASP A 71 -0.43 12.92 -6.38
C ASP A 71 0.11 14.35 -6.59
N GLU A 72 0.81 14.89 -5.59
CA GLU A 72 1.47 16.18 -5.73
C GLU A 72 2.64 16.13 -6.71
N ALA A 73 3.46 15.08 -6.66
CA ALA A 73 4.55 14.87 -7.64
C ALA A 73 4.01 14.80 -9.08
N LYS A 74 2.90 14.08 -9.30
CA LYS A 74 2.22 14.01 -10.60
C LYS A 74 1.69 15.36 -11.06
N ARG A 75 1.13 16.17 -10.16
CA ARG A 75 0.67 17.53 -10.47
C ARG A 75 1.84 18.43 -10.87
N ARG A 76 2.96 18.39 -10.14
CA ARG A 76 4.19 19.12 -10.49
C ARG A 76 4.68 18.72 -11.88
N ARG A 77 4.77 17.42 -12.18
CA ARG A 77 5.14 16.94 -13.52
C ARG A 77 4.19 17.49 -14.59
N SER A 78 2.88 17.38 -14.38
CA SER A 78 1.88 17.89 -15.32
C SER A 78 2.05 19.39 -15.59
N ALA A 79 2.26 20.19 -14.55
CA ALA A 79 2.53 21.62 -14.67
C ALA A 79 3.81 21.90 -15.47
N LEU A 80 4.89 21.15 -15.24
CA LEU A 80 6.14 21.30 -16.00
C LEU A 80 5.95 20.93 -17.48
N THR A 81 5.26 19.83 -17.77
CA THR A 81 4.98 19.45 -19.17
C THR A 81 4.11 20.46 -19.90
N ALA A 82 3.17 21.10 -19.20
CA ALA A 82 2.36 22.21 -19.71
C ALA A 82 3.22 23.43 -20.06
N LEU A 83 4.14 23.82 -19.16
CA LEU A 83 5.05 24.95 -19.37
C LEU A 83 6.04 24.71 -20.52
N ILE A 84 6.48 23.47 -20.73
CA ILE A 84 7.37 23.10 -21.84
C ILE A 84 6.60 23.07 -23.16
N ALA A 85 5.37 22.54 -23.16
CA ALA A 85 4.53 22.46 -24.35
C ALA A 85 3.86 23.80 -24.74
N GLY A 86 3.95 24.83 -23.88
CA GLY A 86 3.37 26.15 -24.11
C GLY A 86 1.86 26.22 -23.87
N GLY A 87 1.30 25.35 -23.02
CA GLY A 87 -0.14 25.32 -22.77
C GLY A 87 -0.57 24.13 -21.93
N ASP A 88 -1.25 23.16 -22.55
CA ASP A 88 -1.86 22.04 -21.85
C ASP A 88 -0.85 20.97 -21.40
N PRO A 89 -1.10 20.30 -20.25
CA PRO A 89 -0.29 19.18 -19.81
C PRO A 89 -0.19 18.11 -20.91
N THR A 90 1.03 17.86 -21.35
CA THR A 90 1.30 16.98 -22.48
C THR A 90 1.98 15.69 -21.99
N PRO A 91 1.49 14.50 -22.39
CA PRO A 91 2.17 13.24 -22.06
C PRO A 91 3.63 13.27 -22.55
N LEU A 92 4.56 12.71 -21.76
CA LEU A 92 6.00 12.71 -22.09
C LEU A 92 6.29 12.18 -23.51
N ASP A 93 5.57 11.16 -23.94
CA ASP A 93 5.70 10.54 -25.26
C ASP A 93 5.34 11.51 -26.40
N ARG A 94 4.45 12.48 -26.14
CA ARG A 94 4.12 13.55 -27.10
C ARG A 94 5.07 14.73 -26.97
N LEU A 95 5.62 14.97 -25.77
CA LEU A 95 6.58 16.03 -25.52
C LEU A 95 7.87 15.84 -26.34
N GLU A 96 8.33 14.59 -26.46
CA GLU A 96 9.46 14.21 -27.32
C GLU A 96 9.23 14.66 -28.78
N THR A 97 8.08 14.31 -29.35
CA THR A 97 7.70 14.73 -30.71
C THR A 97 7.64 16.25 -30.86
N LEU A 98 7.13 16.97 -29.86
CA LEU A 98 7.01 18.43 -29.89
C LEU A 98 8.37 19.14 -29.89
N LEU A 99 9.36 18.58 -29.20
CA LEU A 99 10.71 19.14 -29.10
C LEU A 99 11.60 18.80 -30.30
N GLY A 100 11.02 18.18 -31.34
CA GLY A 100 11.72 17.88 -32.59
C GLY A 100 12.60 16.63 -32.53
N GLY A 101 12.38 15.73 -31.56
CA GLY A 101 13.12 14.47 -31.47
C GLY A 101 13.41 14.04 -30.04
N THR A 102 14.55 13.38 -29.85
CA THR A 102 14.97 12.75 -28.58
C THR A 102 14.98 13.73 -27.41
N LEU A 103 14.39 13.31 -26.28
CA LEU A 103 14.50 14.03 -25.01
C LEU A 103 15.96 14.09 -24.54
N PRO A 104 16.33 15.08 -23.71
CA PRO A 104 17.62 15.06 -23.03
C PRO A 104 17.83 13.74 -22.26
N PRO A 105 19.06 13.19 -22.23
CA PRO A 105 19.34 11.90 -21.60
C PRO A 105 18.81 11.78 -20.16
N ASP A 106 18.97 12.83 -19.36
CA ASP A 106 18.55 12.85 -17.96
C ASP A 106 17.01 12.71 -17.81
N VAL A 107 16.25 13.34 -18.72
CA VAL A 107 14.77 13.23 -18.74
C VAL A 107 14.35 11.82 -19.18
N GLU A 108 15.04 11.25 -20.17
CA GLU A 108 14.78 9.89 -20.65
C GLU A 108 15.08 8.85 -19.56
N GLU A 109 16.21 8.97 -18.88
CA GLU A 109 16.59 8.11 -17.76
C GLU A 109 15.57 8.20 -16.63
N ALA A 110 15.22 9.42 -16.20
CA ALA A 110 14.25 9.64 -15.13
C ALA A 110 12.84 9.10 -15.50
N ARG A 111 12.40 9.28 -16.75
CA ARG A 111 11.16 8.65 -17.27
C ARG A 111 11.24 7.14 -17.20
N GLY A 112 12.39 6.56 -17.56
CA GLY A 112 12.67 5.14 -17.44
C GLY A 112 12.57 4.65 -15.99
N MET A 113 13.11 5.40 -15.04
CA MET A 113 13.01 5.10 -13.61
C MET A 113 11.56 5.10 -13.12
N VAL A 114 10.77 6.13 -13.45
CA VAL A 114 9.34 6.17 -13.09
C VAL A 114 8.60 4.95 -13.63
N LYS A 115 8.81 4.59 -14.91
CA LYS A 115 8.17 3.42 -15.53
C LYS A 115 8.54 2.11 -14.81
N ARG A 116 9.82 1.90 -14.51
CA ARG A 116 10.29 0.69 -13.81
C ARG A 116 9.73 0.62 -12.40
N SER A 117 9.83 1.71 -11.62
CA SER A 117 9.32 1.76 -10.25
C SER A 117 7.80 1.55 -10.21
N ALA A 118 7.05 2.15 -11.14
CA ALA A 118 5.60 1.98 -11.23
C ALA A 118 5.20 0.52 -11.54
N LEU A 119 5.92 -0.15 -12.45
CA LEU A 119 5.67 -1.55 -12.79
C LEU A 119 5.92 -2.46 -11.56
N MET A 120 7.02 -2.23 -10.85
CA MET A 120 7.34 -2.98 -9.63
C MET A 120 6.31 -2.73 -8.53
N ALA A 121 5.89 -1.49 -8.32
CA ALA A 121 4.85 -1.15 -7.34
C ALA A 121 3.51 -1.81 -7.69
N ALA A 122 3.12 -1.84 -8.97
CA ALA A 122 1.90 -2.53 -9.40
C ALA A 122 1.93 -4.04 -9.10
N GLN A 123 3.11 -4.67 -9.29
CA GLN A 123 3.30 -6.07 -8.92
C GLN A 123 3.19 -6.29 -7.41
N ASP A 124 3.82 -5.44 -6.60
CA ASP A 124 3.77 -5.54 -5.14
C ASP A 124 2.34 -5.31 -4.60
N VAL A 125 1.56 -4.40 -5.20
CA VAL A 125 0.12 -4.23 -4.89
C VAL A 125 -0.65 -5.51 -5.18
N ALA A 126 -0.46 -6.12 -6.35
CA ALA A 126 -1.17 -7.35 -6.71
C ALA A 126 -0.84 -8.51 -5.75
N ILE A 127 0.42 -8.64 -5.35
CA ILE A 127 0.86 -9.64 -4.36
C ILE A 127 0.19 -9.38 -3.01
N ASN A 128 0.20 -8.14 -2.52
CA ASN A 128 -0.39 -7.80 -1.23
C ASN A 128 -1.90 -8.04 -1.22
N GLN A 129 -2.62 -7.62 -2.27
CA GLN A 129 -4.05 -7.88 -2.40
C GLN A 129 -4.36 -9.38 -2.33
N HIS A 130 -3.57 -10.21 -3.01
CA HIS A 130 -3.71 -11.66 -2.95
C HIS A 130 -3.47 -12.20 -1.54
N ILE A 131 -2.38 -11.79 -0.87
CA ILE A 131 -2.04 -12.24 0.49
C ILE A 131 -3.14 -11.86 1.49
N LEU A 132 -3.58 -10.59 1.48
CA LEU A 132 -4.62 -10.09 2.37
C LEU A 132 -5.94 -10.84 2.16
N LYS A 133 -6.32 -11.07 0.90
CA LYS A 133 -7.53 -11.85 0.59
C LYS A 133 -7.46 -13.27 1.18
N ARG A 134 -6.32 -13.95 1.04
CA ARG A 134 -6.16 -15.30 1.61
C ARG A 134 -6.14 -15.30 3.13
N ALA A 135 -5.56 -14.28 3.76
CA ALA A 135 -5.56 -14.14 5.21
C ALA A 135 -7.00 -13.99 5.75
N LEU A 136 -7.82 -13.16 5.07
CA LEU A 136 -9.24 -13.01 5.40
C LEU A 136 -10.02 -14.33 5.23
N GLU A 137 -9.86 -15.02 4.09
CA GLU A 137 -10.49 -16.32 3.84
C GLU A 137 -10.12 -17.37 4.90
N ALA A 138 -8.86 -17.41 5.33
CA ALA A 138 -8.40 -18.31 6.37
C ALA A 138 -9.01 -17.98 7.75
N GLY A 139 -9.13 -16.69 8.07
CA GLY A 139 -9.80 -16.21 9.27
C GLY A 139 -11.28 -16.60 9.31
N ASP A 140 -12.00 -16.45 8.18
CA ASP A 140 -13.40 -16.85 8.07
C ASP A 140 -13.59 -18.35 8.30
N VAL A 141 -12.73 -19.18 7.69
CA VAL A 141 -12.75 -20.64 7.90
C VAL A 141 -12.47 -21.00 9.36
N PHE A 142 -11.55 -20.30 10.02
CA PHE A 142 -11.26 -20.51 11.44
C PHE A 142 -12.46 -20.16 12.32
N LEU A 143 -13.10 -19.00 12.09
CA LEU A 143 -14.30 -18.60 12.81
C LEU A 143 -15.45 -19.58 12.62
N GLN A 144 -15.69 -20.04 11.38
CA GLN A 144 -16.70 -21.06 11.09
C GLN A 144 -16.45 -22.34 11.89
N ARG A 145 -15.21 -22.84 11.94
CA ARG A 145 -14.85 -24.02 12.73
C ARG A 145 -15.09 -23.81 14.22
N LEU A 146 -14.67 -22.67 14.78
CA LEU A 146 -14.91 -22.35 16.18
C LEU A 146 -16.41 -22.37 16.52
N PHE A 147 -17.24 -21.74 15.68
CA PHE A 147 -18.69 -21.72 15.90
C PHE A 147 -19.34 -23.09 15.70
N SER A 148 -18.88 -23.91 14.75
CA SER A 148 -19.38 -25.29 14.59
C SER A 148 -19.02 -26.18 15.78
N MET A 149 -17.81 -26.05 16.35
CA MET A 149 -17.42 -26.79 17.55
C MET A 149 -18.22 -26.36 18.79
N ALA A 150 -18.54 -25.06 18.92
CA ALA A 150 -19.38 -24.56 20.00
C ALA A 150 -20.86 -25.01 19.89
N GLN A 151 -21.27 -25.49 18.72
CA GLN A 151 -22.62 -26.04 18.46
C GLN A 151 -22.68 -27.57 18.56
N GLU A 152 -21.56 -28.27 18.76
CA GLU A 152 -21.62 -29.68 19.16
C GLU A 152 -22.33 -29.74 20.52
N PRO A 153 -23.51 -30.40 20.62
CA PRO A 153 -24.14 -30.56 21.91
C PRO A 153 -23.15 -31.28 22.80
N ALA A 154 -22.82 -30.69 23.95
CA ALA A 154 -22.05 -31.36 24.99
C ALA A 154 -22.59 -32.78 25.12
N PRO A 155 -21.74 -33.83 25.18
CA PRO A 155 -22.23 -35.20 25.32
C PRO A 155 -23.17 -35.18 26.50
N GLY A 156 -24.46 -35.28 26.19
CA GLY A 156 -25.49 -35.17 27.21
C GLY A 156 -25.11 -36.21 28.25
N TYR A 157 -25.02 -35.81 29.51
CA TYR A 157 -25.09 -36.78 30.58
C TYR A 157 -26.37 -37.55 30.32
N GLN A 158 -26.26 -38.73 29.68
CA GLN A 158 -27.24 -39.77 29.79
C GLN A 158 -27.20 -40.10 31.27
N ARG A 159 -28.04 -39.40 32.02
CA ARG A 159 -28.48 -39.84 33.33
C ARG A 159 -28.99 -41.23 33.07
N GLY A 160 -28.14 -42.23 33.32
CA GLY A 160 -28.48 -43.62 33.13
C GLY A 160 -29.86 -43.81 33.74
N GLU A 161 -30.76 -44.40 32.98
CA GLU A 161 -31.94 -45.01 33.55
C GLU A 161 -31.44 -45.78 34.77
N ARG A 162 -31.88 -45.37 35.96
CA ARG A 162 -31.61 -46.11 37.18
C ARG A 162 -32.14 -47.51 36.92
N ALA A 163 -31.23 -48.47 36.71
CA ALA A 163 -31.57 -49.87 36.82
C ALA A 163 -32.29 -50.04 38.15
N ALA A 164 -33.52 -50.55 38.08
CA ALA A 164 -34.38 -50.73 39.23
C ALA A 164 -33.61 -51.44 40.35
N GLU A 165 -33.60 -50.82 41.53
CA GLU A 165 -33.07 -51.42 42.75
C GLU A 165 -33.78 -52.77 43.01
N PRO A 166 -33.05 -53.89 43.17
CA PRO A 166 -33.66 -55.12 43.66
C PRO A 166 -34.01 -54.97 45.16
N PRO A 167 -35.09 -55.62 45.62
CA PRO A 167 -35.63 -55.42 46.96
C PRO A 167 -34.68 -55.90 48.06
N ALA A 168 -34.73 -55.18 49.18
CA ALA A 168 -33.93 -55.34 50.39
C ALA A 168 -33.74 -56.80 50.85
N GLY A 169 -32.49 -57.24 50.89
CA GLY A 169 -32.05 -58.52 51.43
C GLY A 169 -31.39 -58.36 52.81
N LEU A 170 -32.11 -58.82 53.84
CA LEU A 170 -31.69 -59.39 55.13
C LEU A 170 -30.22 -59.15 55.59
N LEU A 171 -30.04 -58.29 56.60
CA LEU A 171 -28.79 -58.18 57.37
C LEU A 171 -28.69 -59.34 58.38
N LEU A 172 -27.75 -60.26 58.16
CA LEU A 172 -27.32 -61.23 59.18
C LEU A 172 -25.97 -60.80 59.75
N ASN A 173 -26.00 -60.24 60.96
CA ASN A 173 -24.80 -60.05 61.77
C ASN A 173 -24.27 -61.43 62.21
N ARG A 174 -23.04 -61.76 61.79
CA ARG A 174 -22.24 -62.83 62.40
C ARG A 174 -20.84 -62.30 62.63
N THR A 175 -20.57 -61.91 63.88
CA THR A 175 -19.22 -61.90 64.43
C THR A 175 -19.27 -62.60 65.78
N ALA A 176 -18.38 -63.58 65.91
CA ALA A 176 -18.09 -64.35 67.11
C ALA A 176 -17.57 -63.47 68.25
#